data_AF-A0A372GSE9-F1
#
_entry.id   AF-A0A372GSE9-F1
#
_cell.length_a   1.000
_cell.length_b   1.000
_cell.length_c   1.000
_cell.angle_alpha   90.00
_cell.angle_beta   90.00
_cell.angle_gamma   90.00
#
_symmetry.space_group_name_H-M   'P 1'
#
loop_
_entity.id
_entity.type
_entity.pdbx_description
1 polymer ?
#
loop_
_entity_poly.entity_id
_entity_poly.type
_entity_poly.pdbx_seq_one_letter_code
_entity_poly.pdbx_strand_id
1 'polypeptide(L)'
;MTNNDVLKKLRVALKLRDDEIVEILKLVDFKITKSELGAFFRKEDHPNYVECGDQILRNFLNGLVIHYRGTKENPKDPKLSLPKPKKAPIFKAYQKLGFKEQQKKKKDHDISPVKYKNKKKP
;
A
#
# COMPACT_ATOMS: atom_id res chain seq x y z
N MET A 1 6.03 -13.22 -14.67
CA MET A 1 6.32 -11.85 -14.20
C MET A 1 7.70 -11.51 -14.71
N THR A 2 7.80 -10.54 -15.62
CA THR A 2 9.06 -10.12 -16.26
C THR A 2 9.73 -9.00 -15.47
N ASN A 3 10.97 -8.67 -15.78
CA ASN A 3 11.67 -7.52 -15.19
C ASN A 3 10.95 -6.20 -15.48
N ASN A 4 10.35 -6.06 -16.66
CA ASN A 4 9.50 -4.92 -17.02
C ASN A 4 8.30 -4.81 -16.08
N ASP A 5 7.65 -5.94 -15.73
CA ASP A 5 6.55 -5.95 -14.76
C ASP A 5 7.01 -5.47 -13.39
N VAL A 6 8.18 -5.93 -12.93
CA VAL A 6 8.75 -5.51 -11.63
C VAL A 6 9.04 -4.02 -11.64
N LEU A 7 9.73 -3.50 -12.66
CA LEU A 7 10.06 -2.09 -12.78
C LEU A 7 8.77 -1.23 -12.81
N LYS A 8 7.75 -1.66 -13.57
CA LYS A 8 6.45 -0.99 -13.66
C LYS A 8 5.71 -0.99 -12.32
N LYS A 9 5.70 -2.13 -11.60
CA LYS A 9 5.09 -2.24 -10.26
C LYS A 9 5.81 -1.34 -9.25
N LEU A 10 7.14 -1.30 -9.25
CA LEU A 10 7.92 -0.45 -8.35
C LEU A 10 7.68 1.03 -8.62
N ARG A 11 7.63 1.45 -9.89
CA ARG A 11 7.27 2.82 -10.26
C ARG A 11 5.94 3.24 -9.66
N VAL A 12 4.90 2.42 -9.83
CA VAL A 12 3.55 2.74 -9.32
C VAL A 12 3.50 2.68 -7.79
N ALA A 13 4.09 1.65 -7.17
CA ALA A 13 4.08 1.48 -5.72
C ALA A 13 4.76 2.64 -4.99
N LEU A 14 5.87 3.14 -5.54
CA LEU A 14 6.64 4.25 -4.98
C LEU A 14 6.21 5.62 -5.52
N LYS A 15 5.24 5.66 -6.45
CA LYS A 15 4.73 6.88 -7.12
C LYS A 15 5.84 7.71 -7.77
N LEU A 16 6.81 7.04 -8.38
CA LEU A 16 7.94 7.68 -9.06
C LEU A 16 7.52 8.16 -10.44
N ARG A 17 7.93 9.39 -10.78
CA ARG A 17 7.90 9.90 -12.16
C ARG A 17 9.11 9.37 -12.93
N ASP A 18 9.02 9.37 -14.25
CA ASP A 18 10.10 8.89 -15.12
C ASP A 18 11.40 9.68 -14.89
N ASP A 19 11.28 10.99 -14.61
CA ASP A 19 12.41 11.87 -14.28
C ASP A 19 13.14 11.43 -13.01
N GLU A 20 12.39 11.03 -11.98
CA GLU A 20 12.94 10.57 -10.71
C GLU A 20 13.63 9.21 -10.89
N ILE A 21 13.11 8.33 -11.75
CA ILE A 21 13.77 7.05 -12.07
C ILE A 21 15.11 7.28 -12.77
N VAL A 22 15.18 8.25 -13.68
CA VAL A 22 16.45 8.63 -14.35
C VAL A 22 17.45 9.16 -13.32
N GLU A 23 17.01 9.99 -12.38
CA GLU A 23 17.86 10.49 -11.29
C GLU A 23 18.35 9.36 -10.38
N ILE A 24 17.48 8.41 -10.02
CA ILE A 24 17.82 7.25 -9.18
C ILE A 24 18.87 6.37 -9.86
N LEU A 25 18.73 6.10 -11.15
CA LEU A 25 19.71 5.32 -11.92
C LEU A 25 21.05 6.04 -12.06
N LYS A 26 21.02 7.37 -12.15
CA LYS A 26 22.23 8.20 -12.18
C LYS A 26 23.05 8.09 -10.88
N LEU A 27 22.44 7.79 -9.73
CA LEU A 27 23.16 7.59 -8.45
C LEU A 27 24.09 6.37 -8.46
N VAL A 28 23.88 5.43 -9.37
CA VAL A 28 24.73 4.23 -9.55
C VAL A 28 25.49 4.29 -10.88
N ASP A 29 25.73 5.52 -11.38
CA ASP A 29 26.40 5.82 -12.65
C ASP A 29 25.76 5.19 -13.89
N PHE A 30 24.51 4.75 -13.78
CA PHE A 30 23.75 4.21 -14.90
C PHE A 30 23.01 5.34 -15.62
N LYS A 31 23.53 5.76 -16.77
CA LYS A 31 22.92 6.81 -17.59
C LYS A 31 21.86 6.20 -18.49
N ILE A 32 20.63 6.68 -18.36
CA ILE A 32 19.50 6.32 -19.23
C ILE A 32 18.70 7.58 -19.58
N THR A 33 18.17 7.63 -20.79
CA THR A 33 17.28 8.70 -21.23
C THR A 33 15.81 8.39 -20.92
N LYS A 34 14.95 9.42 -20.87
CA LYS A 34 13.51 9.23 -20.67
C LYS A 34 12.88 8.39 -21.78
N SER A 35 13.37 8.51 -23.01
CA SER A 35 12.88 7.76 -24.17
C SER A 35 13.14 6.26 -24.04
N GLU A 36 14.35 5.87 -23.62
CA GLU A 36 14.73 4.47 -23.37
C GLU A 36 13.94 3.91 -22.19
N LEU A 37 13.81 4.68 -21.11
CA LEU A 37 12.99 4.28 -19.97
C LEU A 37 11.52 4.04 -20.38
N GLY A 38 10.99 4.91 -21.23
CA GLY A 38 9.65 4.77 -21.80
C GLY A 38 9.46 3.49 -22.60
N ALA A 39 10.51 2.98 -23.25
CA ALA A 39 10.47 1.72 -24.01
C ALA A 39 10.20 0.51 -23.10
N PHE A 40 10.78 0.48 -21.89
CA PHE A 40 10.56 -0.61 -20.92
C PHE A 40 9.12 -0.69 -20.40
N PHE A 41 8.38 0.43 -20.42
CA PHE A 41 7.00 0.47 -19.92
C PHE A 41 5.95 0.15 -20.97
N ARG A 42 6.32 0.01 -22.24
CA ARG A 42 5.41 -0.34 -23.33
C ARG A 42 4.89 -1.78 -23.18
N LYS A 43 3.88 -2.11 -23.99
CA LYS A 43 3.41 -3.50 -24.14
C LYS A 43 4.37 -4.26 -25.05
N GLU A 44 4.46 -5.57 -24.86
CA GLU A 44 5.34 -6.46 -25.63
C GLU A 44 5.11 -6.37 -27.15
N ASP A 45 3.86 -6.15 -27.58
CA ASP A 45 3.49 -6.02 -29.00
C ASP A 45 3.87 -4.66 -29.64
N HIS A 46 4.40 -3.72 -28.87
CA HIS A 46 4.72 -2.39 -29.37
C HIS A 46 6.07 -2.40 -30.11
N PRO A 47 6.22 -1.78 -31.30
CA PRO A 47 7.47 -1.82 -32.09
C PRO A 47 8.72 -1.33 -31.34
N ASN A 48 8.57 -0.31 -30.50
CA ASN A 48 9.62 0.22 -29.63
C ASN A 48 9.64 -0.41 -28.22
N TYR A 49 9.05 -1.58 -28.03
CA TYR A 49 9.17 -2.31 -26.76
C TYR A 49 10.60 -2.82 -26.61
N VAL A 50 11.14 -2.68 -25.41
CA VAL A 50 12.45 -3.22 -25.07
C VAL A 50 12.31 -4.00 -23.76
N GLU A 51 12.92 -5.18 -23.72
CA GLU A 51 12.98 -5.99 -22.50
C GLU A 51 13.96 -5.37 -21.50
N CYS A 52 13.56 -5.33 -20.23
CA CYS A 52 14.38 -4.82 -19.14
C CYS A 52 15.35 -5.92 -18.69
N GLY A 53 16.64 -5.75 -18.99
CA GLY A 53 17.66 -6.69 -18.54
C GLY A 53 17.86 -6.68 -17.02
N ASP A 54 18.35 -7.80 -16.47
CA ASP A 54 18.66 -7.93 -15.04
C ASP A 54 19.62 -6.87 -14.52
N GLN A 55 20.56 -6.43 -15.37
CA GLN A 55 21.53 -5.40 -15.02
C GLN A 55 20.85 -4.06 -14.69
N ILE A 56 19.83 -3.68 -15.46
CA ILE A 56 19.09 -2.43 -15.27
C ILE A 56 18.29 -2.52 -13.98
N LEU A 57 17.58 -3.64 -13.78
CA LEU A 57 16.78 -3.83 -12.58
C LEU A 57 17.65 -3.85 -11.31
N ARG A 58 18.80 -4.53 -11.34
CA ARG A 58 19.77 -4.56 -10.23
C ARG A 58 20.27 -3.15 -9.89
N ASN A 59 20.67 -2.39 -10.92
CA ASN A 59 21.14 -1.02 -10.74
C ASN A 59 20.03 -0.11 -10.19
N PHE A 60 18.80 -0.25 -10.68
CA PHE A 60 17.67 0.50 -10.16
C PHE A 60 17.41 0.21 -8.68
N LEU A 61 17.42 -1.06 -8.28
CA LEU A 61 17.25 -1.45 -6.87
C LEU A 61 18.37 -0.91 -5.98
N ASN A 62 19.62 -0.95 -6.43
CA ASN A 62 20.74 -0.33 -5.71
C ASN A 62 20.58 1.19 -5.62
N GLY A 63 20.14 1.84 -6.71
CA GLY A 63 19.81 3.26 -6.73
C GLY A 63 18.71 3.62 -5.73
N LEU A 64 17.67 2.80 -5.59
CA LEU A 64 16.61 2.99 -4.59
C LEU A 64 17.16 2.91 -3.16
N VAL A 65 18.10 2.01 -2.90
CA VAL A 65 18.77 1.92 -1.59
C VAL A 65 19.51 3.22 -1.30
N ILE A 66 20.30 3.73 -2.25
CA ILE A 66 21.03 5.00 -2.07
C ILE A 66 20.07 6.18 -1.91
N HIS A 67 19.00 6.22 -2.71
CA HIS A 67 18.03 7.31 -2.69
C HIS A 67 17.31 7.42 -1.34
N TYR A 68 16.82 6.29 -0.80
CA TYR A 68 16.03 6.29 0.45
C TYR A 68 16.86 6.08 1.72
N ARG A 69 17.94 5.28 1.66
CA ARG A 69 18.74 4.91 2.85
C ARG A 69 20.10 5.61 2.90
N GLY A 70 20.51 6.32 1.85
CA GLY A 70 21.83 6.93 1.76
C GLY A 70 22.92 5.96 1.35
N THR A 71 24.14 6.49 1.19
CA THR A 71 25.33 5.68 0.89
C THR A 71 25.86 5.04 2.17
N LYS A 72 26.74 4.04 2.03
CA LYS A 72 27.39 3.41 3.19
C LYS A 72 28.15 4.42 4.06
N GLU A 73 28.80 5.39 3.41
CA GLU A 73 29.58 6.44 4.07
C GLU A 73 28.70 7.56 4.66
N ASN A 74 27.50 7.77 4.13
CA ASN A 74 26.54 8.76 4.63
C ASN A 74 25.12 8.20 4.69
N PRO A 75 24.79 7.45 5.77
CA PRO A 75 23.47 6.88 5.97
C PRO A 75 22.41 7.97 6.13
N LYS A 76 21.30 7.86 5.39
CA LYS A 76 20.10 8.67 5.59
C LYS A 76 19.11 7.92 6.46
N ASP A 77 18.48 8.60 7.41
CA ASP A 77 17.45 8.01 8.25
C ASP A 77 16.23 7.57 7.40
N PRO A 78 15.95 6.25 7.30
CA PRO A 78 14.89 5.75 6.41
C PRO A 78 13.48 6.14 6.87
N LYS A 79 13.31 6.53 8.14
CA LYS A 79 12.03 7.02 8.69
C LYS A 79 11.65 8.41 8.18
N LEU A 80 12.62 9.18 7.68
CA LEU A 80 12.41 10.53 7.20
C LEU A 80 12.21 10.60 5.67
N SER A 81 12.86 9.69 4.93
CA SER A 81 12.91 9.69 3.46
C SER A 81 11.75 8.97 2.77
N LEU A 82 11.16 7.95 3.41
CA LEU A 82 9.99 7.27 2.85
C LEU A 82 8.78 8.20 2.95
N PRO A 83 7.93 8.28 1.90
CA PRO A 83 6.64 8.94 2.05
C PRO A 83 5.88 8.22 3.16
N LYS A 84 5.71 8.91 4.30
CA LYS A 84 4.88 8.41 5.41
C LYS A 84 3.56 8.00 4.78
N PRO A 85 3.02 6.80 5.08
CA PRO A 85 1.69 6.46 4.63
C PRO A 85 0.80 7.62 5.05
N LYS A 86 0.24 8.37 4.08
CA LYS A 86 -0.79 9.36 4.39
C LYS A 86 -1.77 8.57 5.23
N LYS A 87 -1.98 8.98 6.49
CA LYS A 87 -3.00 8.36 7.36
C LYS A 87 -4.19 8.16 6.43
N ALA A 88 -4.61 6.90 6.25
CA ALA A 88 -5.76 6.64 5.40
C ALA A 88 -6.82 7.68 5.78
N PRO A 89 -7.55 8.30 4.81
CA PRO A 89 -8.70 9.09 5.20
C PRO A 89 -9.45 8.21 6.19
N ILE A 90 -9.70 8.75 7.38
CA ILE A 90 -10.48 8.07 8.41
C ILE A 90 -11.71 7.63 7.65
N PHE A 91 -11.76 6.36 7.25
CA PHE A 91 -12.97 5.79 6.71
C PHE A 91 -13.90 5.97 7.89
N LYS A 92 -14.81 6.95 7.79
CA LYS A 92 -15.89 7.12 8.75
C LYS A 92 -16.39 5.71 8.95
N ALA A 93 -16.25 5.22 10.18
CA ALA A 93 -16.64 3.89 10.57
C ALA A 93 -18.02 3.67 9.95
N TYR A 94 -18.08 2.86 8.88
CA TYR A 94 -19.36 2.45 8.34
C TYR A 94 -19.97 1.71 9.52
N GLN A 95 -21.03 2.29 10.07
CA GLN A 95 -21.73 1.74 11.23
C GLN A 95 -21.96 0.28 10.92
N LYS A 96 -21.26 -0.59 11.65
CA LYS A 96 -21.62 -1.98 11.75
C LYS A 96 -22.92 -1.97 12.58
N LEU A 97 -24.04 -1.64 11.93
CA LEU A 97 -25.37 -1.87 12.47
C LEU A 97 -25.40 -3.37 12.78
N GLY A 98 -25.25 -3.68 14.06
CA GLY A 98 -25.23 -5.04 14.54
C GLY A 98 -26.59 -5.65 14.26
N PHE A 99 -26.64 -6.66 13.41
CA PHE A 99 -27.82 -7.53 13.21
C PHE A 99 -28.39 -8.13 14.53
N LYS A 100 -27.71 -7.94 15.67
CA LYS A 100 -28.13 -8.43 16.99
C LYS A 100 -28.97 -7.46 17.83
N GLU A 101 -29.18 -6.20 17.42
CA GLU A 101 -30.04 -5.27 18.18
C GLU A 101 -31.54 -5.39 17.84
N GLN A 102 -31.90 -6.01 16.72
CA GLN A 102 -33.30 -6.16 16.32
C GLN A 102 -34.04 -7.29 17.08
N GLN A 103 -33.33 -8.16 17.81
CA GLN A 103 -33.95 -9.31 18.48
C GLN A 103 -34.40 -9.06 19.93
N LYS A 104 -34.08 -7.89 20.53
CA LYS A 104 -34.54 -7.53 21.89
C LYS A 104 -35.75 -6.60 21.93
N LYS A 105 -36.17 -6.01 20.81
CA LYS A 105 -37.33 -5.08 20.76
C LYS A 105 -38.69 -5.77 20.55
N LYS A 106 -38.73 -7.10 20.37
CA LYS A 106 -39.96 -7.89 20.30
C LYS A 106 -40.02 -8.89 21.45
N LYS A 107 -40.18 -8.39 22.67
CA LYS A 107 -40.79 -9.14 23.76
C LYS A 107 -41.90 -8.28 24.32
N ASP A 108 -43.14 -8.65 24.01
CA ASP A 108 -44.30 -8.10 24.68
C ASP A 108 -44.18 -8.36 26.18
N HIS A 109 -44.28 -7.29 26.97
CA HIS A 109 -44.25 -7.31 28.43
C HIS A 109 -45.64 -7.52 29.03
N ASP A 110 -46.52 -8.25 28.32
CA ASP A 110 -47.92 -8.41 28.70
C ASP A 110 -48.17 -9.58 29.67
N ILE A 111 -47.21 -9.83 30.57
CA ILE A 111 -47.36 -10.81 31.65
C ILE A 111 -47.47 -10.03 32.94
N SER A 112 -48.70 -9.86 33.43
CA SER A 112 -48.95 -9.26 34.74
C SER A 112 -48.40 -10.19 35.86
N PRO A 113 -47.72 -9.64 36.88
CA PRO A 113 -47.17 -10.48 37.96
C PRO A 113 -48.30 -11.09 38.80
N VAL A 114 -48.49 -12.40 38.72
CA VAL A 114 -49.41 -13.12 39.61
C VAL A 114 -48.76 -13.22 41.00
N LYS A 115 -49.35 -12.55 42.00
CA LYS A 115 -48.89 -12.60 43.39
C LYS A 115 -49.13 -14.00 43.97
N TYR A 116 -48.07 -14.79 44.15
CA TYR A 116 -48.15 -16.02 44.94
C TYR A 116 -48.27 -15.70 46.44
N LYS A 117 -49.42 -16.05 47.02
CA LYS A 117 -49.65 -16.12 48.46
C LYS A 117 -49.30 -17.54 48.95
N ASN A 118 -48.16 -17.71 49.60
CA ASN A 118 -47.88 -18.77 50.58
C ASN A 118 -46.44 -18.60 51.07
N LYS A 119 -46.08 -18.69 52.33
CA LYS A 119 -46.75 -18.65 53.65
C LYS A 119 -45.57 -18.48 54.62
N LYS A 120 -45.71 -17.63 55.64
CA LYS A 120 -44.76 -17.57 56.77
C LYS A 120 -44.64 -18.95 57.43
N LYS A 121 -43.43 -19.35 57.81
CA LYS A 121 -42.98 -19.37 59.21
C LYS A 121 -41.50 -19.85 59.32
N PRO A 122 -40.84 -19.57 60.47
CA PRO A 122 -39.39 -19.59 60.66
C PRO A 122 -38.76 -20.98 60.61
#